data_AF-A0AAD6KZV4-F1
#
_entry.id   AF-A0AAD6KZV4-F1
#
_cell.length_a   1.000
_cell.length_b   1.000
_cell.length_c   1.000
_cell.angle_alpha   90.00
_cell.angle_beta   90.00
_cell.angle_gamma   90.00
#
_symmetry.space_group_name_H-M   'P 1'
#
loop_
_entity.id
_entity.type
_entity.pdbx_description
1 polymer ?
#
loop_
_entity_poly.entity_id
_entity_poly.type
_entity_poly.pdbx_seq_one_letter_code
_entity_poly.pdbx_strand_id
1 'polypeptide(L)'
;MTGLGSSCGACKFLRRKCTTDCVFAPYFCYDQAAAHFAAVHKVFGASNVSKLLLHLPVHNRGDAAITISYEALARMRDPIYGCVAQIFALQQQVASLQEEIEVLESQMASVTVGVAGFESSQTISNPDCEMLFSFQQDAMDTQYYQNPESAQLNHSGYTAGNQTFDGQMNAPLPSFIWMGRPKHFLQLPPSSFGETPRRS
;
A
#
# COMPACT_ATOMS: atom_id res chain seq x y z
N MET A 1 -12.76 12.11 -24.29
CA MET A 1 -13.71 13.20 -24.01
C MET A 1 -15.06 12.59 -23.64
N THR A 2 -15.28 12.26 -22.37
CA THR A 2 -16.53 11.65 -21.90
C THR A 2 -17.48 12.73 -21.35
N GLY A 3 -18.53 13.00 -22.12
CA GLY A 3 -19.85 13.46 -21.65
C GLY A 3 -19.92 14.74 -20.79
N LEU A 4 -20.06 15.90 -21.43
CA LEU A 4 -20.54 17.16 -20.86
C LEU A 4 -22.03 17.14 -20.42
N GLY A 5 -22.60 15.98 -20.08
CA GLY A 5 -24.05 15.80 -19.90
C GLY A 5 -24.50 14.92 -18.74
N SER A 6 -23.61 14.20 -18.05
CA SER A 6 -23.98 13.37 -16.90
C SER A 6 -23.41 13.93 -15.59
N SER A 7 -24.19 13.85 -14.51
CA SER A 7 -23.72 14.24 -13.18
C SER A 7 -22.60 13.30 -12.72
N CYS A 8 -21.48 13.82 -12.19
CA CYS A 8 -20.44 12.98 -11.59
C CYS A 8 -20.97 12.17 -10.40
N GLY A 9 -20.28 11.09 -10.03
CA GLY A 9 -20.66 10.19 -8.94
C GLY A 9 -20.88 10.91 -7.61
N ALA A 10 -20.05 11.91 -7.29
CA ALA A 10 -20.22 12.74 -6.11
C ALA A 10 -21.53 13.54 -6.12
N CYS A 11 -21.81 14.25 -7.21
CA CYS A 11 -23.03 15.04 -7.35
C CYS A 11 -24.28 14.15 -7.40
N LYS A 12 -24.18 12.97 -8.03
CA LYS A 12 -25.23 11.95 -8.03
C LYS A 12 -25.56 11.47 -6.61
N PHE A 13 -24.53 11.15 -5.81
CA PHE A 13 -24.69 10.77 -4.40
C PHE A 13 -25.29 11.91 -3.56
N LEU A 14 -24.77 13.13 -3.72
CA LEU A 14 -25.22 14.32 -2.99
C LEU A 14 -26.58 14.87 -3.48
N ARG A 15 -27.16 14.30 -4.55
CA ARG A 15 -28.43 14.72 -5.16
C ARG A 15 -28.46 16.21 -5.53
N ARG A 16 -27.35 16.75 -6.03
CA ARG A 16 -27.21 18.16 -6.46
C ARG A 16 -26.81 18.27 -7.92
N LYS A 17 -27.08 19.43 -8.53
CA LYS A 17 -26.65 19.73 -9.90
C LYS A 17 -25.12 19.75 -9.99
N CYS A 18 -24.57 19.05 -10.98
CA CYS A 18 -23.14 19.09 -11.29
C CYS A 18 -22.86 20.28 -12.22
N THR A 19 -22.01 21.21 -11.79
CA THR A 19 -21.57 22.37 -12.57
C THR A 19 -20.24 22.08 -13.26
N THR A 20 -19.83 22.95 -14.20
CA THR A 20 -18.52 22.88 -14.87
C THR A 20 -17.35 23.02 -13.90
N ASP A 21 -17.54 23.79 -12.83
CA ASP A 21 -16.51 24.05 -11.81
C ASP A 21 -16.56 23.05 -10.64
N CYS A 22 -17.20 21.89 -10.84
CA CYS A 22 -17.31 20.87 -9.81
C CYS A 22 -15.95 20.23 -9.52
N VAL A 23 -15.42 20.47 -8.32
CA VAL A 23 -14.14 19.92 -7.85
C VAL A 23 -14.05 18.40 -7.88
N PHE A 24 -15.18 17.70 -7.81
CA PHE A 24 -15.24 16.23 -7.81
C PHE A 24 -15.40 15.63 -9.20
N ALA A 25 -15.87 16.41 -10.19
CA ALA A 25 -16.22 15.89 -11.51
C ALA A 25 -15.05 15.23 -12.25
N PRO A 26 -13.81 15.74 -12.18
CA PRO A 26 -12.67 15.10 -12.84
C PRO A 26 -12.32 13.72 -12.27
N TYR A 27 -12.65 13.45 -11.00
CA TYR A 27 -12.16 12.27 -10.26
C TYR A 27 -13.22 11.19 -10.04
N PHE A 28 -14.50 11.57 -10.03
CA PHE A 28 -15.63 10.67 -9.76
C PHE A 28 -16.50 10.48 -11.01
N CYS A 29 -15.90 10.11 -12.14
CA CYS A 29 -16.55 10.03 -13.46
C CYS A 29 -16.66 8.59 -14.03
N TYR A 30 -16.82 7.59 -13.17
CA TYR A 30 -16.98 6.17 -13.52
C TYR A 30 -18.22 5.55 -12.85
N ASP A 31 -18.64 4.36 -13.28
CA ASP A 31 -19.94 3.76 -12.90
C ASP A 31 -20.13 3.58 -11.38
N GLN A 32 -19.08 3.13 -10.69
CA GLN A 32 -19.10 2.88 -9.24
C GLN A 32 -18.81 4.14 -8.39
N ALA A 33 -18.57 5.29 -9.03
CA ALA A 33 -18.11 6.50 -8.36
C ALA A 33 -19.09 7.02 -7.30
N ALA A 34 -20.40 6.81 -7.46
CA ALA A 34 -21.40 7.20 -6.46
C ALA A 34 -21.29 6.37 -5.17
N ALA A 35 -21.00 5.07 -5.28
CA ALA A 35 -20.80 4.19 -4.13
C ALA A 35 -19.48 4.50 -3.42
N HIS A 36 -18.39 4.72 -4.17
CA HIS A 36 -17.11 5.09 -3.59
C HIS A 36 -17.20 6.46 -2.90
N PHE A 37 -17.89 7.42 -3.52
CA PHE A 37 -18.10 8.73 -2.91
C PHE A 37 -18.96 8.64 -1.64
N ALA A 38 -19.87 7.67 -1.52
CA ALA A 38 -20.61 7.45 -0.29
C ALA A 38 -19.68 7.09 0.88
N ALA A 39 -18.68 6.22 0.64
CA ALA A 39 -17.66 5.88 1.63
C ALA A 39 -16.81 7.12 1.98
N VAL A 40 -16.34 7.85 0.97
CA VAL A 40 -15.56 9.08 1.15
C VAL A 40 -16.31 10.12 1.98
N HIS A 41 -17.59 10.33 1.65
CA HIS A 41 -18.46 11.24 2.38
C HIS A 41 -18.66 10.80 3.84
N LYS A 42 -18.81 9.51 4.09
CA LYS A 42 -19.02 8.98 5.45
C LYS A 42 -17.77 9.09 6.32
N VAL A 43 -16.58 8.85 5.76
CA VAL A 43 -15.32 8.80 6.52
C VAL A 43 -14.71 10.19 6.67
N PHE A 44 -14.62 10.96 5.58
CA PHE A 44 -13.91 12.24 5.56
C PHE A 44 -14.86 13.44 5.48
N GLY A 45 -16.03 13.27 4.85
CA GLY A 45 -16.96 14.36 4.57
C GLY A 45 -16.61 15.13 3.29
N ALA A 46 -17.63 15.47 2.50
CA ALA A 46 -17.43 16.14 1.21
C ALA A 46 -16.69 17.48 1.33
N SER A 47 -16.99 18.29 2.35
CA SER A 47 -16.35 19.60 2.54
C SER A 47 -14.86 19.49 2.84
N ASN A 48 -14.45 18.48 3.63
CA ASN A 48 -13.05 18.27 3.97
C ASN A 48 -12.27 17.80 2.75
N VAL A 49 -12.82 16.85 1.99
CA VAL A 49 -12.20 16.36 0.76
C VAL A 49 -12.11 17.46 -0.29
N SER A 50 -13.16 18.28 -0.45
CA SER A 50 -13.12 19.45 -1.34
C SER A 50 -11.99 20.40 -0.97
N LYS A 51 -11.87 20.78 0.33
CA LYS A 51 -10.79 21.63 0.82
C LYS A 51 -9.43 20.99 0.54
N LEU A 52 -9.24 19.72 0.89
CA LEU A 52 -7.98 19.01 0.70
C LEU A 52 -7.56 19.01 -0.79
N LEU A 53 -8.45 18.63 -1.69
CA LEU A 53 -8.17 18.62 -3.12
C LEU A 53 -7.82 20.02 -3.64
N LEU A 54 -8.49 21.07 -3.17
CA LEU A 54 -8.20 22.44 -3.58
C LEU A 54 -6.84 22.96 -3.07
N HIS A 55 -6.36 22.49 -1.91
CA HIS A 55 -5.05 22.87 -1.38
C HIS A 55 -3.88 22.17 -2.09
N LEU A 56 -4.14 21.03 -2.74
CA LEU A 56 -3.13 20.30 -3.49
C LEU A 56 -2.90 20.91 -4.89
N PRO A 57 -1.67 20.84 -5.41
CA PRO A 57 -1.40 21.20 -6.80
C PRO A 57 -2.16 20.26 -7.74
N VAL A 58 -2.58 20.77 -8.91
CA VAL A 58 -3.54 20.08 -9.80
C VAL A 58 -3.08 18.67 -10.19
N HIS A 59 -1.79 18.46 -10.42
CA HIS A 59 -1.23 17.16 -10.81
C HIS A 59 -1.39 16.10 -9.71
N ASN A 60 -1.36 16.48 -8.42
CA ASN A 60 -1.50 15.53 -7.30
C ASN A 60 -2.95 15.23 -6.93
N ARG A 61 -3.92 15.98 -7.45
CA ARG A 61 -5.33 15.84 -7.04
C ARG A 61 -5.95 14.52 -7.50
N GLY A 62 -5.51 13.99 -8.64
CA GLY A 62 -5.95 12.69 -9.15
C GLY A 62 -5.58 11.58 -8.17
N ASP A 63 -4.30 11.47 -7.85
CA ASP A 63 -3.77 10.47 -6.92
C ASP A 63 -4.36 10.63 -5.52
N ALA A 64 -4.50 11.86 -5.03
CA ALA A 64 -5.15 12.12 -3.76
C ALA A 64 -6.61 11.63 -3.73
N ALA A 65 -7.39 11.86 -4.80
CA ALA A 65 -8.77 11.38 -4.87
C ALA A 65 -8.86 9.84 -4.88
N ILE A 66 -7.89 9.17 -5.52
CA ILE A 66 -7.78 7.71 -5.52
C ILE A 66 -7.46 7.21 -4.10
N THR A 67 -6.43 7.77 -3.45
CA THR A 67 -6.02 7.38 -2.09
C THR A 67 -7.13 7.61 -1.06
N ILE A 68 -7.79 8.77 -1.10
CA ILE A 68 -8.93 9.07 -0.21
C ILE A 68 -10.06 8.05 -0.42
N SER A 69 -10.33 7.66 -1.67
CA SER A 69 -11.36 6.66 -1.98
C SER A 69 -10.97 5.29 -1.43
N TYR A 70 -9.69 4.90 -1.59
CA TYR A 70 -9.13 3.68 -1.01
C TYR A 70 -9.26 3.64 0.51
N GLU A 71 -8.77 4.66 1.19
CA GLU A 71 -8.79 4.73 2.65
C GLU A 71 -10.21 4.72 3.20
N ALA A 72 -11.12 5.44 2.54
CA ALA A 72 -12.52 5.46 2.94
C ALA A 72 -13.16 4.06 2.83
N LEU A 73 -12.91 3.35 1.73
CA LEU A 73 -13.43 2.00 1.54
C LEU A 73 -12.81 1.00 2.51
N ALA A 74 -11.51 1.10 2.79
CA ALA A 74 -10.85 0.29 3.80
C ALA A 74 -11.46 0.55 5.19
N ARG A 75 -11.71 1.81 5.55
CA ARG A 75 -12.35 2.19 6.82
C ARG A 75 -13.81 1.74 6.92
N MET A 76 -14.51 1.63 5.80
CA MET A 76 -15.85 1.05 5.75
C MET A 76 -15.85 -0.46 6.00
N ARG A 77 -14.80 -1.17 5.56
CA ARG A 77 -14.62 -2.62 5.79
C ARG A 77 -14.09 -2.93 7.19
N ASP A 78 -13.13 -2.15 7.67
CA ASP A 78 -12.57 -2.24 9.01
C ASP A 78 -12.70 -0.89 9.76
N PRO A 79 -13.75 -0.73 10.59
CA PRO A 79 -13.98 0.49 11.35
C PRO A 79 -12.96 0.75 12.47
N ILE A 80 -12.09 -0.20 12.82
CA ILE A 80 -11.10 -0.07 13.89
C ILE A 80 -9.74 0.29 13.32
N TYR A 81 -9.25 -0.42 12.29
CA TYR A 81 -7.92 -0.22 11.73
C TYR A 81 -7.91 0.29 10.28
N GLY A 82 -8.99 0.14 9.52
CA GLY A 82 -9.07 0.62 8.13
C GLY A 82 -7.95 0.08 7.25
N CYS A 83 -7.28 0.96 6.50
CA CYS A 83 -6.15 0.57 5.64
C CYS A 83 -4.91 0.08 6.43
N VAL A 84 -4.80 0.42 7.72
CA VAL A 84 -3.67 0.01 8.56
C VAL A 84 -3.64 -1.50 8.77
N ALA A 85 -4.80 -2.17 8.83
CA ALA A 85 -4.86 -3.63 8.86
C ALA A 85 -4.19 -4.26 7.63
N GLN A 86 -4.39 -3.67 6.46
CA GLN A 86 -3.75 -4.14 5.22
C GLN A 86 -2.23 -3.95 5.24
N ILE A 87 -1.77 -2.82 5.79
CA ILE A 87 -0.33 -2.54 5.95
C ILE A 87 0.29 -3.63 6.84
N PHE A 88 -0.30 -3.91 8.00
CA PHE A 88 0.21 -4.94 8.90
C PHE A 88 0.18 -6.33 8.27
N ALA A 89 -0.88 -6.69 7.55
CA ALA A 89 -0.96 -7.98 6.87
C ALA A 89 0.16 -8.15 5.83
N LEU A 90 0.45 -7.10 5.05
CA LEU A 90 1.56 -7.12 4.09
C LEU A 90 2.92 -7.20 4.77
N GLN A 91 3.13 -6.45 5.86
CA GLN A 91 4.38 -6.52 6.64
C GLN A 91 4.61 -7.93 7.21
N GLN A 92 3.55 -8.56 7.71
CA GLN A 92 3.64 -9.94 8.19
C GLN A 92 3.95 -10.93 7.06
N GLN A 93 3.34 -10.73 5.87
CA GLN A 93 3.61 -11.57 4.71
C GLN A 93 5.07 -11.45 4.27
N VAL A 94 5.62 -10.24 4.24
CA VAL A 94 7.04 -10.01 3.94
C VAL A 94 7.93 -10.75 4.95
N ALA A 95 7.65 -10.61 6.25
CA ALA A 95 8.41 -11.29 7.29
C ALA A 95 8.35 -12.82 7.17
N SER A 96 7.17 -13.38 6.90
CA SER A 96 7.01 -14.83 6.71
C SER A 96 7.73 -15.35 5.47
N LEU A 97 7.72 -14.59 4.37
CA LEU A 97 8.45 -14.97 3.16
C LEU A 97 9.97 -14.86 3.36
N GLN A 98 10.44 -13.87 4.12
CA GLN A 98 11.85 -13.76 4.49
C GLN A 98 12.30 -14.95 5.34
N GLU A 99 11.51 -15.36 6.33
CA GLU A 99 11.79 -16.56 7.13
C GLU A 99 11.83 -17.83 6.27
N GLU A 100 10.90 -17.98 5.32
CA GLU A 100 10.90 -19.11 4.38
C GLU A 100 12.18 -19.17 3.55
N ILE A 101 12.66 -18.01 3.07
CA ILE A 101 13.93 -17.92 2.33
C ILE A 101 15.10 -18.34 3.22
N GLU A 102 15.21 -17.82 4.45
CA GLU A 102 16.28 -18.17 5.40
C GLU A 102 16.30 -19.68 5.73
N VAL A 103 15.12 -20.26 5.91
CA VAL A 103 14.96 -21.70 6.16
C VAL A 103 15.40 -22.54 4.95
N LEU A 104 15.13 -22.09 3.73
CA LEU A 104 15.59 -22.78 2.53
C LEU A 104 17.11 -22.62 2.31
N GLU A 105 17.66 -21.44 2.56
CA GLU A 105 19.10 -21.18 2.46
C GLU A 105 19.90 -22.04 3.45
N SER A 106 19.46 -22.10 4.71
CA SER A 106 20.08 -22.96 5.72
C SER A 106 20.00 -24.46 5.37
N GLN A 107 18.88 -24.91 4.78
CA GLN A 107 18.76 -26.28 4.27
C GLN A 107 19.75 -26.56 3.14
N MET A 108 19.88 -25.66 2.16
CA MET A 108 20.85 -25.81 1.07
C MET A 108 22.30 -25.86 1.59
N ALA A 109 22.66 -24.99 2.52
CA ALA A 109 23.98 -25.01 3.17
C ALA A 109 24.24 -26.34 3.88
N SER A 110 23.25 -26.88 4.61
CA SER A 110 23.40 -28.17 5.31
C SER A 110 23.58 -29.36 4.36
N VAL A 111 22.87 -29.37 3.21
CA VAL A 111 22.96 -30.45 2.21
C VAL A 111 24.33 -30.45 1.51
N THR A 112 24.87 -29.28 1.18
CA THR A 112 26.20 -29.18 0.56
C THR A 112 27.33 -29.66 1.48
N VAL A 113 27.22 -29.44 2.79
CA VAL A 113 28.17 -29.97 3.79
C VAL A 113 28.04 -31.49 3.96
N GLY A 114 26.84 -32.05 3.79
CA GLY A 114 26.60 -33.50 3.83
C GLY A 114 27.20 -34.27 2.64
N VAL A 115 27.39 -33.64 1.48
CA VAL A 115 28.00 -34.26 0.30
C VAL A 115 29.54 -34.26 0.38
N ALA A 116 30.14 -33.39 1.19
CA ALA A 116 31.59 -33.38 1.46
C ALA A 116 32.05 -34.51 2.41
N GLY A 117 31.17 -35.45 2.78
CA GLY A 117 31.47 -36.62 3.60
C GLY A 117 32.14 -37.79 2.86
N PHE A 118 32.39 -37.67 1.55
CA PHE A 118 33.27 -38.59 0.81
C PHE A 118 34.25 -37.78 -0.04
N GLU A 119 35.53 -37.99 0.25
CA GLU A 119 36.73 -37.44 -0.41
C GLU A 119 37.41 -36.22 0.24
N SER A 120 38.67 -36.52 0.60
CA SER A 120 39.70 -35.72 1.26
C SER A 120 40.02 -34.36 0.64
N SER A 121 40.40 -33.45 1.55
CA SER A 121 41.42 -32.40 1.38
C SER A 121 41.13 -31.24 0.42
N GLN A 122 40.66 -30.11 0.97
CA GLN A 122 41.37 -28.81 1.06
C GLN A 122 40.36 -27.68 1.29
N THR A 123 40.34 -27.13 2.50
CA THR A 123 39.62 -25.90 2.84
C THR A 123 40.38 -24.69 2.34
N ILE A 124 39.84 -24.01 1.32
CA ILE A 124 40.14 -22.59 1.06
C ILE A 124 38.94 -21.81 1.62
N SER A 125 39.06 -21.36 2.86
CA SER A 125 38.17 -20.36 3.45
C SER A 125 38.43 -19.02 2.77
N ASN A 126 37.47 -18.50 1.99
CA ASN A 126 37.54 -17.15 1.47
C ASN A 126 36.52 -16.27 2.23
N PRO A 127 36.95 -15.43 3.19
CA PRO A 127 36.06 -14.60 4.01
C PRO A 127 35.45 -13.40 3.26
N ASP A 128 35.76 -13.21 1.99
CA ASP A 128 35.27 -12.08 1.18
C ASP A 128 33.84 -12.27 0.62
N CYS A 129 33.23 -13.46 0.75
CA CYS A 129 31.92 -13.75 0.14
C CYS A 129 30.73 -13.23 0.98
N GLU A 130 30.84 -13.32 2.31
CA GLU A 130 29.77 -12.92 3.25
C GLU A 130 29.53 -11.41 3.22
N MET A 131 30.60 -10.61 3.15
CA MET A 131 30.51 -9.15 3.17
C MET A 131 29.96 -8.59 1.84
N LEU A 132 30.26 -9.25 0.73
CA LEU A 132 29.72 -8.87 -0.59
C LEU A 132 28.20 -9.08 -0.65
N PHE A 133 27.67 -10.10 0.02
CA PHE A 133 26.23 -10.40 0.04
C PHE A 133 25.42 -9.35 0.81
N SER A 134 25.91 -8.91 1.98
CA SER A 134 25.25 -7.85 2.77
C SER A 134 25.22 -6.50 2.05
N PHE A 135 26.34 -6.10 1.42
CA PHE A 135 26.40 -4.86 0.65
C PHE A 135 25.54 -4.91 -0.63
N GLN A 136 25.35 -6.09 -1.24
CA GLN A 136 24.50 -6.26 -2.42
C GLN A 136 23.00 -6.17 -2.06
N GLN A 137 22.62 -6.66 -0.88
CA GLN A 137 21.25 -6.61 -0.36
C GLN A 137 20.82 -5.17 -0.03
N ASP A 138 21.67 -4.42 0.69
CA ASP A 138 21.42 -3.01 1.02
C ASP A 138 21.39 -2.13 -0.24
N ALA A 139 22.21 -2.45 -1.24
CA ALA A 139 22.19 -1.75 -2.52
C ALA A 139 20.89 -2.00 -3.30
N MET A 140 20.37 -3.23 -3.31
CA MET A 140 19.08 -3.58 -3.95
C MET A 140 17.89 -2.90 -3.26
N ASP A 141 17.85 -2.88 -1.93
CA ASP A 141 16.78 -2.22 -1.16
C ASP A 141 16.83 -0.69 -1.28
N THR A 142 18.03 -0.11 -1.33
CA THR A 142 18.20 1.34 -1.55
C THR A 142 17.79 1.72 -2.97
N GLN A 143 18.12 0.92 -4.00
CA GLN A 143 17.70 1.21 -5.37
C GLN A 143 16.18 1.12 -5.59
N TYR A 144 15.46 0.30 -4.80
CA TYR A 144 14.00 0.23 -4.84
C TYR A 144 13.32 1.53 -4.36
N TYR A 145 13.91 2.22 -3.36
CA TYR A 145 13.41 3.51 -2.87
C TYR A 145 13.97 4.73 -3.61
N GLN A 146 15.10 4.61 -4.33
CA GLN A 146 15.76 5.72 -5.02
C GLN A 146 15.40 5.86 -6.51
N ASN A 147 14.60 4.95 -7.09
CA ASN A 147 14.30 4.98 -8.53
C ASN A 147 13.13 5.96 -8.86
N PRO A 148 13.35 7.10 -9.52
CA PRO A 148 12.29 8.03 -9.89
C PRO A 148 11.44 7.54 -11.08
N GLU A 149 11.84 6.47 -11.78
CA GLU A 149 11.19 6.02 -13.01
C GLU A 149 9.95 5.13 -12.81
N SER A 150 9.65 4.69 -11.57
CA SER A 150 8.38 4.00 -11.29
C SER A 150 7.20 4.95 -11.11
N ALA A 151 7.44 6.27 -10.95
CA ALA A 151 6.41 7.30 -10.89
C ALA A 151 5.78 7.64 -12.27
N GLN A 152 6.21 6.98 -13.35
CA GLN A 152 5.69 7.14 -14.70
C GLN A 152 4.94 5.87 -15.17
N LEU A 153 4.02 5.35 -14.35
CA LEU A 153 2.92 4.57 -14.92
C LEU A 153 1.98 5.52 -15.67
N ASN A 154 2.34 5.80 -16.91
CA ASN A 154 1.50 6.23 -18.03
C ASN A 154 0.26 7.05 -17.64
N HIS A 155 0.39 8.38 -17.73
CA HIS A 155 -0.69 9.36 -17.83
C HIS A 155 -1.57 9.17 -19.11
N SER A 156 -1.90 7.93 -19.51
CA SER A 156 -2.87 7.64 -20.56
C SER A 156 -3.91 6.59 -20.13
N GLY A 157 -3.92 6.17 -18.85
CA GLY A 157 -4.75 5.07 -18.35
C GLY A 157 -5.88 5.44 -17.37
N TYR A 158 -6.24 6.73 -17.23
CA TYR A 158 -7.11 7.23 -16.14
C TYR A 158 -8.52 6.61 -16.08
N THR A 159 -8.95 5.90 -17.12
CA THR A 159 -10.22 5.16 -17.18
C THR A 159 -10.09 3.65 -16.94
N ALA A 160 -8.89 3.05 -17.07
CA ALA A 160 -8.70 1.60 -16.96
C ALA A 160 -8.29 1.15 -15.55
N GLY A 161 -7.57 1.97 -14.78
CA GLY A 161 -7.10 1.63 -13.42
C GLY A 161 -8.21 1.47 -12.37
N ASN A 162 -9.42 1.98 -12.64
CA ASN A 162 -10.54 1.91 -11.70
C ASN A 162 -11.21 0.53 -11.66
N GLN A 163 -11.00 -0.33 -12.68
CA GLN A 163 -11.55 -1.70 -12.71
C GLN A 163 -10.69 -2.70 -11.93
N THR A 164 -9.37 -2.47 -11.88
CA THR A 164 -8.43 -3.33 -11.14
C THR A 164 -8.53 -3.13 -9.61
N PHE A 165 -9.09 -2.00 -9.18
CA PHE A 165 -9.20 -1.60 -7.78
C PHE A 165 -10.08 -2.53 -6.93
N ASP A 166 -11.19 -3.04 -7.48
CA ASP A 166 -12.07 -3.96 -6.75
C ASP A 166 -11.48 -5.37 -6.58
N GLY A 167 -10.68 -5.82 -7.56
CA GLY A 167 -10.07 -7.16 -7.52
C GLY A 167 -9.04 -7.32 -6.42
N GLN A 168 -8.27 -6.26 -6.12
CA GLN A 168 -7.22 -6.31 -5.10
C GLN A 168 -7.77 -6.06 -3.68
N MET A 169 -8.97 -5.47 -3.55
CA MET A 169 -9.67 -5.31 -2.27
C MET A 169 -10.42 -6.56 -1.80
N ASN A 170 -10.69 -7.49 -2.71
CA ASN A 170 -11.49 -8.69 -2.45
C ASN A 170 -10.64 -9.97 -2.29
N ALA A 171 -9.31 -9.85 -2.28
CA ALA A 171 -8.45 -10.95 -1.86
C ALA A 171 -8.75 -11.22 -0.37
N PRO A 172 -9.23 -12.42 0.01
CA PRO A 172 -9.37 -12.77 1.40
C PRO A 172 -7.99 -12.64 2.03
N LEU A 173 -7.84 -11.70 2.97
CA LEU A 173 -6.72 -11.77 3.89
C LEU A 173 -6.79 -13.18 4.52
N PRO A 174 -5.67 -13.91 4.59
CA PRO A 174 -5.64 -15.20 5.26
C PRO A 174 -6.37 -15.09 6.61
N SER A 175 -7.16 -16.10 6.96
CA SER A 175 -7.81 -16.17 8.27
C SER A 175 -6.74 -16.20 9.36
N PHE A 176 -6.31 -15.03 9.83
CA PHE A 176 -5.32 -14.90 10.88
C PHE A 176 -6.00 -15.19 12.21
N ILE A 177 -5.95 -16.45 12.62
CA ILE A 177 -6.08 -16.80 14.02
C ILE A 177 -4.85 -16.16 14.69
N TRP A 178 -5.08 -15.25 15.63
CA TRP A 178 -4.07 -14.71 16.53
C TRP A 178 -3.49 -15.84 17.41
N MET A 179 -2.74 -16.77 16.83
CA MET A 179 -1.97 -17.78 17.56
C MET A 179 -0.53 -17.29 17.65
N GLY A 180 -0.23 -16.66 18.80
CA GLY A 180 1.13 -16.53 19.30
C GLY A 180 1.89 -15.34 18.75
N ARG A 181 2.06 -14.32 19.60
CA ARG A 181 3.20 -13.39 19.49
C ARG A 181 4.49 -14.20 19.41
N PRO A 182 5.33 -14.04 18.37
CA PRO A 182 6.74 -14.32 18.49
C PRO A 182 7.32 -13.28 19.47
N LYS A 183 8.00 -13.74 20.52
CA LYS A 183 8.54 -12.90 21.62
C LYS A 183 9.70 -11.98 21.22
N HIS A 184 9.97 -11.80 19.92
CA HIS A 184 11.11 -11.00 19.45
C HIS A 184 10.75 -9.68 18.78
N PHE A 185 9.46 -9.32 18.64
CA PHE A 185 9.08 -7.98 18.15
C PHE A 185 8.96 -6.97 19.31
N LEU A 186 10.09 -6.74 19.98
CA LEU A 186 10.33 -5.54 20.78
C LEU A 186 11.55 -4.86 20.17
N GLN A 187 11.31 -3.89 19.28
CA GLN A 187 11.77 -2.50 19.43
C GLN A 187 11.41 -1.71 18.16
N LEU A 188 10.19 -1.20 18.05
CA LEU A 188 9.97 0.03 17.29
C LEU A 188 10.10 1.18 18.29
N PRO A 189 11.04 2.13 18.12
CA PRO A 189 11.10 3.29 19.00
C PRO A 189 9.79 4.09 18.86
N PRO A 190 9.26 4.67 19.95
CA PRO A 190 8.06 5.49 19.88
C PRO A 190 8.37 6.73 19.06
N SER A 191 7.81 6.83 17.85
CA SER A 191 7.69 8.10 17.16
C SER A 191 6.69 8.94 17.95
N SER A 192 7.22 9.96 18.60
CA SER A 192 6.51 10.99 19.36
C SER A 192 5.52 11.73 18.47
N PHE A 193 4.27 11.25 18.40
CA PHE A 193 3.14 12.07 17.96
C PHE A 193 2.69 12.92 19.15
N GLY A 194 3.07 14.20 19.11
CA GLY A 194 2.65 15.20 20.08
C GLY A 194 1.14 15.35 20.09
N GLU A 195 0.56 15.22 21.28
CA GLU A 195 -0.82 15.61 21.57
C GLU A 195 -0.99 17.11 21.39
N THR A 196 -1.85 17.55 20.47
CA THR A 196 -2.40 18.91 20.49
C THR A 196 -3.64 18.93 21.39
N PRO A 197 -3.76 19.81 22.38
CA PRO A 197 -4.89 19.81 23.30
C PRO A 197 -6.16 20.35 22.63
N ARG A 198 -7.27 19.63 22.86
CA ARG A 198 -8.64 20.11 22.62
C ARG A 198 -8.86 21.42 23.39
N ARG A 199 -9.25 22.49 22.68
CA ARG A 199 -9.86 23.66 23.31
C ARG A 199 -11.37 23.44 23.45
N SER A 200 -11.83 23.79 24.64
CA SER A 200 -13.22 23.88 25.12
C SER A 200 -14.05 24.87 24.31
#